data_AF-A0A954RZ92-F1
#
_entry.id   AF-A0A954RZ92-F1
#
_cell.length_a   1.000
_cell.length_b   1.000
_cell.length_c   1.000
_cell.angle_alpha   90.00
_cell.angle_beta   90.00
_cell.angle_gamma   90.00
#
_symmetry.space_group_name_H-M   'P 1'
#
loop_
_entity.id
_entity.type
_entity.pdbx_description
1 polymer ?
#
loop_
_entity_poly.entity_id
_entity_poly.type
_entity_poly.pdbx_seq_one_letter_code
_entity_poly.pdbx_strand_id
1 'polypeptide(L)' 'VGQPRNGDNRSSYVILDGNDDDGYSVHFQRVEYDFGQTAEKIYNIPDLDNFLGDRLRDGR' A
#
# COMPACT_ATOMS: atom_id res chain seq x y z
N VAL A 1 -2.68 -2.67 -3.92
CA VAL A 1 -2.19 -2.58 -2.53
C VAL A 1 -0.67 -2.44 -2.61
N GLY A 2 -0.04 -1.50 -1.89
CA GLY A 2 1.43 -1.34 -1.90
C GLY A 2 2.01 -0.07 -2.52
N GLN A 3 1.21 0.78 -3.19
CA GLN A 3 1.62 2.15 -3.56
C GLN A 3 0.60 3.18 -3.02
N PRO A 4 0.60 3.47 -1.72
CA PRO A 4 -0.19 4.55 -1.16
C PRO A 4 0.18 5.88 -1.83
N ARG A 5 -0.77 6.82 -1.94
CA ARG A 5 -0.56 8.13 -2.60
C ARG A 5 -0.92 9.33 -1.72
N ASN A 6 -1.03 9.10 -0.42
CA ASN A 6 -1.52 10.08 0.55
C ASN A 6 -0.46 10.49 1.59
N GLY A 7 0.83 10.22 1.33
CA GLY A 7 1.93 10.55 2.24
C GLY A 7 2.12 9.58 3.42
N ASP A 8 1.34 8.51 3.49
CA ASP A 8 1.49 7.42 4.46
C ASP A 8 1.84 6.15 3.72
N ASN A 9 3.08 5.70 3.87
CA ASN A 9 3.63 4.57 3.12
C ASN A 9 3.09 3.21 3.56
N ARG A 10 2.33 3.13 4.67
CA ARG A 10 1.72 1.88 5.13
C ARG A 10 0.69 1.40 4.12
N SER A 11 0.66 0.08 3.93
CA SER A 11 -0.35 -0.57 3.11
C SER A 11 -1.74 -0.27 3.67
N SER A 12 -2.73 -0.06 2.79
CA SER A 12 -4.09 0.28 3.18
C SER A 12 -5.09 -0.69 2.55
N TYR A 13 -6.03 -1.16 3.36
CA TYR A 13 -7.20 -1.91 2.93
C TYR A 13 -8.38 -1.61 3.85
N VAL A 14 -9.55 -2.15 3.53
CA VAL A 14 -10.75 -2.06 4.36
C VAL A 14 -11.28 -3.45 4.68
N ILE A 15 -11.84 -3.59 5.87
CA ILE A 15 -12.68 -4.73 6.23
C ILE A 15 -14.12 -4.23 6.18
N LEU A 16 -14.94 -4.89 5.36
CA LEU A 16 -16.38 -4.68 5.31
C LEU A 16 -17.01 -5.78 6.17
N ASP A 17 -17.77 -5.39 7.18
CA ASP A 17 -18.46 -6.30 8.09
C ASP A 17 -19.97 -5.98 8.10
N GLY A 18 -20.80 -6.98 8.40
CA GLY A 18 -22.26 -6.89 8.33
C GLY A 18 -22.91 -7.52 7.09
N ASN A 19 -24.21 -7.33 6.95
CA ASN A 19 -25.05 -7.93 5.90
C ASN A 19 -26.16 -6.95 5.47
N ASP A 20 -26.96 -7.33 4.46
CA ASP A 20 -27.99 -6.46 3.89
C ASP A 20 -29.12 -6.11 4.89
N ASP A 21 -29.39 -6.97 5.87
CA ASP A 21 -30.46 -6.79 6.86
C ASP A 21 -30.01 -5.89 8.04
N ASP A 22 -28.76 -6.03 8.48
CA ASP A 22 -28.19 -5.34 9.65
C ASP A 22 -27.36 -4.09 9.30
N GLY A 23 -27.11 -3.87 8.00
CA GLY A 23 -26.24 -2.82 7.49
C GLY A 23 -24.75 -3.18 7.52
N TYR A 24 -23.93 -2.35 6.88
CA TYR A 24 -22.49 -2.57 6.77
C TYR A 24 -21.68 -1.58 7.60
N SER A 25 -20.63 -2.07 8.26
CA SER A 25 -19.56 -1.27 8.84
C SER A 25 -18.29 -1.37 8.00
N VAL A 26 -17.54 -0.26 7.92
CA VAL A 26 -16.27 -0.19 7.18
C VAL A 26 -15.15 0.13 8.15
N HIS A 27 -14.17 -0.76 8.24
CA HIS A 27 -12.99 -0.60 9.07
C HIS A 27 -11.76 -0.35 8.20
N PHE A 28 -11.18 0.85 8.30
CA PHE A 28 -9.96 1.20 7.58
C PHE A 28 -8.73 0.65 8.31
N GLN A 29 -7.88 -0.07 7.57
CA GLN A 29 -6.67 -0.67 8.11
C GLN A 29 -5.42 -0.09 7.46
N ARG A 30 -4.42 0.16 8.29
CA ARG A 30 -3.07 0.51 7.87
C ARG A 30 -2.09 -0.51 8.45
N VAL A 31 -1.28 -1.10 7.59
CA VAL A 31 -0.35 -2.16 8.00
C VAL A 31 1.06 -1.81 7.51
N GLU A 32 2.00 -1.84 8.44
CA GLU A 32 3.42 -1.69 8.16
C GLU A 32 3.91 -2.88 7.32
N TYR A 33 4.84 -2.61 6.41
CA TYR A 33 5.53 -3.62 5.64
C TYR A 33 6.92 -3.13 5.28
N ASP A 34 7.80 -4.06 4.91
CA ASP A 34 9.13 -3.74 4.42
C ASP A 34 9.06 -3.26 2.97
N PHE A 35 8.86 -1.95 2.80
CA PHE A 35 8.90 -1.31 1.49
C PHE A 35 10.30 -1.35 0.88
N GLY A 36 11.35 -1.44 1.69
CA GLY A 36 12.75 -1.51 1.22
C GLY A 36 12.99 -2.75 0.39
N GLN A 37 12.53 -3.91 0.86
CA GLN A 37 12.63 -5.16 0.09
C GLN A 37 11.89 -5.08 -1.27
N THR A 38 10.79 -4.33 -1.34
CA THR A 38 10.05 -4.15 -2.60
C THR A 38 10.77 -3.17 -3.52
N ALA A 39 11.30 -2.07 -2.97
CA ALA A 39 12.10 -1.10 -3.71
C ALA A 39 13.36 -1.75 -4.31
N GLU A 40 14.06 -2.60 -3.55
CA GLU A 40 15.21 -3.36 -4.04
C GLU A 40 14.87 -4.25 -5.23
N LYS A 41 13.72 -4.94 -5.19
CA LYS A 41 13.25 -5.74 -6.34
C LYS A 41 13.01 -4.87 -7.58
N ILE A 42 12.52 -3.64 -7.41
CA ILE A 42 12.31 -2.68 -8.50
C ILE A 42 13.65 -2.22 -9.07
N TYR A 43 14.59 -1.81 -8.22
CA TYR A 43 15.94 -1.35 -8.64
C TYR A 43 16.72 -2.43 -9.41
N ASN A 44 16.45 -3.71 -9.13
CA ASN A 44 17.09 -4.83 -9.80
C ASN A 44 16.50 -5.14 -11.19
N ILE A 45 15.50 -4.40 -11.67
CA ILE A 45 14.91 -4.57 -13.01
C ILE A 45 15.33 -3.38 -13.89
N PRO A 46 16.26 -3.57 -14.85
CA PRO A 46 16.80 -2.46 -15.66
C PRO A 46 15.76 -1.68 -16.46
N ASP A 47 14.64 -2.34 -16.81
CA ASP A 47 13.55 -1.73 -17.59
C ASP A 47 12.58 -0.91 -16.71
N LEU A 48 12.74 -0.94 -15.39
CA LEU A 48 11.94 -0.14 -14.45
C LEU A 48 12.72 1.09 -13.99
N ASP A 49 12.04 2.23 -13.97
CA ASP A 49 12.59 3.45 -13.41
C ASP A 49 12.71 3.33 -11.88
N ASN A 50 13.88 3.69 -11.33
CA ASN A 50 14.14 3.75 -9.90
C ASN A 50 13.12 4.63 -9.16
N PHE A 51 12.55 5.64 -9.83
CA PHE A 51 11.47 6.45 -9.28
C PHE A 51 10.30 5.61 -8.71
N LEU A 52 10.03 4.43 -9.29
CA LEU A 52 8.98 3.53 -8.82
C LEU A 52 9.28 2.92 -7.45
N GLY A 53 10.55 2.67 -7.14
CA GLY A 53 10.99 2.21 -5.81
C GLY A 53 11.05 3.37 -4.82
N ASP A 54 11.59 4.51 -5.23
CA ASP A 54 11.80 5.68 -4.37
C ASP A 54 10.49 6.20 -3.75
N ARG A 55 9.44 6.27 -4.57
CA ARG A 55 8.12 6.79 -4.15
C ARG A 55 7.40 5.92 -3.12
N LEU A 56 7.81 4.67 -2.95
CA LEU A 56 7.22 3.78 -1.93
C LEU A 56 7.48 4.30 -0.52
N ARG A 57 8.68 4.84 -0.27
CA ARG A 57 9.05 5.40 1.04
C ARG A 57 8.16 6.58 1.42
N ASP A 58 7.87 7.44 0.45
CA ASP A 58 7.16 8.70 0.67
C ASP A 58 5.62 8.52 0.61
N GLY A 59 5.13 7.32 0.25
CA GLY A 59 3.70 7.07 0.08
C GLY A 59 3.09 7.95 -1.01
N ARG A 60 3.77 8.05 -2.15
CA ARG A 60 3.38 8.87 -3.31
C ARG A 60 3.12 8.04 -4.55
#